data_AF-A0A3N5W1C0-F1
#
_entry.id   AF-A0A3N5W1C0-F1
#
_cell.length_a   1.000
_cell.length_b   1.000
_cell.length_c   1.000
_cell.angle_alpha   90.00
_cell.angle_beta   90.00
_cell.angle_gamma   90.00
#
_symmetry.space_group_name_H-M   'P 1'
#
loop_
_entity.id
_entity.type
_entity.pdbx_description
1 polymer ?
#
loop_
_entity_poly.entity_id
_entity_poly.type
_entity_poly.pdbx_seq_one_letter_code
_entity_poly.pdbx_strand_id
1 'polypeptide(L)'
;SNYMGLVDMEGGLQMYDGEIRVKDDQGNFVAQFKPEHYLSHVAEHVESWSFLKFPYYRKLGWPKGTYRVGPLGRLNVADKIGTPLANEEFKLFKQINGGKPVEGSLFYHYARLIELVYALERIGQLLDDPDITSNDIRIYPAITNVPGQGVGVIEAPRGTLFHDYSTDENGQLTRTNLIVATGNNNWAMHTASGLVAKAFVDGNKLTEGMLNRVEAAIRCYDPCLSCATHAMGQMPLEITLMAADGTVLDRISR
;
A
#
# COMPACT_ATOMS: atom_id res chain seq x y z
N SER A 1 4.95 -2.76 -12.83
CA SER A 1 4.42 -3.48 -11.63
C SER A 1 2.91 -3.41 -11.65
N ASN A 2 2.20 -4.34 -11.01
CA ASN A 2 0.74 -4.24 -10.89
C ASN A 2 0.34 -3.15 -9.85
N TYR A 3 -0.96 -2.89 -9.71
CA TYR A 3 -1.54 -2.00 -8.70
C TYR A 3 -2.69 -2.68 -7.98
N MET A 4 -2.90 -2.34 -6.71
CA MET A 4 -3.98 -2.89 -5.88
C MET A 4 -4.63 -1.79 -5.03
N GLY A 5 -5.95 -1.91 -4.85
CA GLY A 5 -6.72 -1.06 -3.94
C GLY A 5 -8.18 -1.51 -3.83
N LEU A 6 -8.89 -1.02 -2.81
CA LEU A 6 -10.34 -1.26 -2.66
C LEU A 6 -11.17 -0.40 -3.62
N VAL A 7 -12.23 -1.02 -4.15
CA VAL A 7 -13.25 -0.38 -4.99
C VAL A 7 -14.63 -0.92 -4.67
N ASP A 8 -15.67 -0.17 -5.02
CA ASP A 8 -17.03 -0.70 -5.06
C ASP A 8 -17.27 -1.57 -6.32
N MET A 9 -18.47 -2.16 -6.41
CA MET A 9 -18.88 -3.00 -7.54
C MET A 9 -18.87 -2.27 -8.89
N GLU A 10 -18.96 -0.94 -8.89
CA GLU A 10 -18.93 -0.09 -10.07
C GLU A 10 -17.53 0.49 -10.35
N GLY A 11 -16.51 0.05 -9.60
CA GLY A 11 -15.14 0.53 -9.74
C GLY A 11 -14.85 1.90 -9.14
N GLY A 12 -15.74 2.43 -8.31
CA GLY A 12 -15.51 3.65 -7.54
C GLY A 12 -14.46 3.46 -6.45
N LEU A 13 -13.62 4.47 -6.24
CA LEU A 13 -12.63 4.49 -5.15
C LEU A 13 -13.32 4.28 -3.80
N GLN A 14 -12.85 3.28 -3.05
CA GLN A 14 -13.28 3.04 -1.68
C GLN A 14 -12.10 2.99 -0.72
N MET A 15 -12.30 3.53 0.49
CA MET A 15 -11.32 3.44 1.56
C MET A 15 -11.76 2.57 2.74
N TYR A 16 -13.06 2.44 2.97
CA TYR A 16 -13.61 1.76 4.15
C TYR A 16 -14.08 0.33 3.86
N ASP A 17 -14.93 0.16 2.85
CA ASP A 17 -15.54 -1.11 2.49
C ASP A 17 -15.60 -1.30 0.96
N GLY A 18 -15.49 -2.54 0.50
CA GLY A 18 -15.50 -2.87 -0.93
C GLY A 18 -14.70 -4.13 -1.26
N GLU A 19 -14.49 -4.35 -2.55
CA GLU A 19 -13.69 -5.46 -3.06
C GLU A 19 -12.28 -5.01 -3.41
N ILE A 20 -11.30 -5.90 -3.24
CA ILE A 20 -9.91 -5.64 -3.61
C ILE A 20 -9.78 -5.86 -5.11
N ARG A 21 -9.37 -4.81 -5.85
CA ARG A 21 -9.09 -4.88 -7.29
C ARG A 21 -7.59 -4.84 -7.56
N VAL A 22 -7.18 -5.58 -8.58
CA VAL A 22 -5.81 -5.59 -9.12
C VAL A 22 -5.86 -5.26 -10.62
N LYS A 23 -5.01 -4.31 -11.04
CA LYS A 23 -4.75 -4.00 -12.46
C LYS A 23 -3.26 -4.12 -12.77
N ASP A 24 -2.91 -4.46 -14.00
CA ASP A 24 -1.52 -4.52 -14.45
C ASP A 24 -0.95 -3.12 -14.78
N ASP A 25 0.28 -3.06 -15.29
CA ASP A 25 0.93 -1.79 -15.66
C ASP A 25 0.34 -1.13 -16.92
N GLN A 26 -0.43 -1.85 -17.72
CA GLN A 26 -1.18 -1.29 -18.85
C GLN A 26 -2.60 -0.86 -18.46
N GLY A 27 -3.04 -1.17 -17.23
CA GLY A 27 -4.37 -0.89 -16.74
C GLY A 27 -5.39 -1.97 -17.07
N ASN A 28 -4.95 -3.13 -17.55
CA ASN A 28 -5.84 -4.26 -17.76
C ASN A 28 -6.29 -4.84 -16.42
N PHE A 29 -7.54 -5.28 -16.38
CA PHE A 29 -8.11 -5.96 -15.22
C PHE A 29 -7.41 -7.31 -14.99
N VAL A 30 -6.90 -7.53 -13.78
CA VAL A 30 -6.25 -8.79 -13.39
C VAL A 30 -7.15 -9.60 -12.47
N ALA A 31 -7.75 -8.95 -11.47
CA ALA A 31 -8.66 -9.59 -10.52
C ALA A 31 -9.49 -8.56 -9.76
N GLN A 32 -10.63 -9.01 -9.23
CA GLN A 32 -11.38 -8.35 -8.18
C GLN A 32 -11.98 -9.42 -7.28
N PHE A 33 -11.84 -9.27 -5.96
CA PHE A 33 -12.25 -10.30 -5.01
C PHE A 33 -12.59 -9.71 -3.64
N LYS A 34 -13.45 -10.42 -2.92
CA LYS A 34 -13.82 -10.07 -1.56
C LYS A 34 -12.63 -10.16 -0.59
N PRO A 35 -12.56 -9.27 0.41
CA PRO A 35 -11.44 -9.26 1.35
C PRO A 35 -11.23 -10.57 2.11
N GLU A 36 -12.30 -11.29 2.47
CA GLU A 36 -12.19 -12.59 3.16
C GLU A 36 -11.43 -13.66 2.37
N HIS A 37 -11.26 -13.48 1.05
CA HIS A 37 -10.57 -14.44 0.18
C HIS A 37 -9.11 -14.09 -0.10
N TYR A 38 -8.55 -13.07 0.56
CA TYR A 38 -7.24 -12.53 0.21
C TYR A 38 -6.10 -13.56 0.20
N LEU A 39 -6.11 -14.60 1.06
CA LEU A 39 -5.07 -15.64 1.09
C LEU A 39 -4.94 -16.42 -0.24
N SER A 40 -6.02 -16.51 -1.01
CA SER A 40 -6.02 -17.13 -2.35
C SER A 40 -5.39 -16.23 -3.42
N HIS A 41 -5.24 -14.94 -3.13
CA HIS A 41 -4.80 -13.92 -4.08
C HIS A 41 -3.48 -13.27 -3.70
N VAL A 42 -3.16 -13.15 -2.41
CA VAL A 42 -1.95 -12.51 -1.89
C VAL A 42 -1.06 -13.57 -1.24
N ALA A 43 0.23 -13.48 -1.51
CA ALA A 43 1.28 -14.27 -0.87
C ALA A 43 2.43 -13.34 -0.49
N GLU A 44 3.24 -13.74 0.49
CA GLU A 44 4.38 -12.95 0.96
C GLU A 44 5.68 -13.71 0.70
N HIS A 45 6.63 -13.08 0.00
CA HIS A 45 7.98 -13.60 -0.20
C HIS A 45 8.93 -13.06 0.87
N VAL A 46 9.94 -13.84 1.26
CA VAL A 46 10.94 -13.47 2.27
C VAL A 46 12.32 -13.47 1.64
N GLU A 47 13.10 -12.45 1.96
CA GLU A 47 14.49 -12.33 1.55
C GLU A 47 15.38 -12.32 2.80
N SER A 48 16.61 -12.84 2.69
CA SER A 48 17.52 -12.95 3.83
C SER A 48 18.05 -11.62 4.36
N TRP A 49 17.91 -10.53 3.59
CA TRP A 49 18.47 -9.21 3.86
C TRP A 49 17.43 -8.20 4.37
N SER A 50 16.17 -8.60 4.56
CA SER A 50 15.13 -7.72 5.10
C SER A 50 14.15 -8.48 5.98
N PHE A 51 13.84 -7.92 7.15
CA PHE A 51 12.73 -8.40 7.98
C PHE A 51 11.37 -8.10 7.36
N LEU A 52 11.28 -7.05 6.52
CA LEU A 52 10.05 -6.72 5.83
C LEU A 52 9.87 -7.67 4.65
N LYS A 53 8.74 -8.37 4.63
CA LYS A 53 8.37 -9.30 3.56
C LYS A 53 8.03 -8.55 2.26
N PHE A 54 7.82 -9.29 1.19
CA PHE A 54 7.46 -8.76 -0.13
C PHE A 54 6.16 -9.39 -0.62
N PRO A 55 5.00 -8.78 -0.31
CA PRO A 55 3.71 -9.23 -0.81
C PRO A 55 3.63 -9.18 -2.34
N TYR A 56 2.97 -10.17 -2.94
CA TYR A 56 2.75 -10.27 -4.37
C TYR A 56 1.44 -11.00 -4.68
N TYR A 57 0.92 -10.75 -5.88
CA TYR A 57 -0.28 -11.40 -6.38
C TYR A 57 0.05 -12.85 -6.74
N ARG A 58 -0.50 -13.79 -5.97
CA ARG A 58 -0.16 -15.21 -5.94
C ARG A 58 -0.18 -15.85 -7.33
N LYS A 59 -1.21 -15.59 -8.13
CA LYS A 59 -1.38 -16.22 -9.46
C LYS A 59 -0.30 -15.85 -10.48
N LEU A 60 0.33 -14.69 -10.32
CA LEU A 60 1.43 -14.25 -11.20
C LEU A 60 2.80 -14.70 -10.69
N GLY A 61 2.90 -15.14 -9.44
CA GLY A 61 4.14 -15.63 -8.83
C GLY A 61 5.14 -14.52 -8.49
N TRP A 62 6.15 -14.86 -7.70
CA TRP A 62 7.27 -13.94 -7.42
C TRP A 62 8.30 -13.97 -8.56
N PRO A 63 8.84 -12.81 -9.01
CA PRO A 63 8.52 -11.44 -8.63
C PRO A 63 7.46 -10.77 -9.55
N LYS A 64 6.93 -11.48 -10.55
CA LYS A 64 6.02 -10.90 -11.58
C LYS A 64 4.70 -10.38 -11.02
N GLY A 65 4.23 -10.96 -9.92
CA GLY A 65 3.03 -10.56 -9.20
C GLY A 65 3.21 -9.37 -8.27
N THR A 66 4.40 -8.76 -8.20
CA THR A 66 4.60 -7.57 -7.37
C THR A 66 3.62 -6.45 -7.77
N TYR A 67 3.09 -5.77 -6.77
CA TYR A 67 2.11 -4.72 -6.94
C TYR A 67 2.44 -3.52 -6.07
N ARG A 68 1.74 -2.42 -6.34
CA ARG A 68 1.82 -1.17 -5.60
C ARG A 68 0.46 -0.82 -5.02
N VAL A 69 0.46 -0.41 -3.74
CA VAL A 69 -0.71 0.06 -2.99
C VAL A 69 -0.52 1.50 -2.55
N GLY A 70 -1.49 2.03 -1.80
CA GLY A 70 -1.51 3.41 -1.33
C GLY A 70 -2.13 4.33 -2.37
N PRO A 71 -1.92 5.66 -2.25
CA PRO A 71 -2.64 6.63 -3.08
C PRO A 71 -2.53 6.36 -4.58
N LEU A 72 -1.31 6.10 -5.06
CA LEU A 72 -1.10 5.80 -6.48
C LEU A 72 -1.74 4.48 -6.90
N GLY A 73 -1.67 3.45 -6.06
CA GLY A 73 -2.26 2.14 -6.32
C GLY A 73 -3.78 2.24 -6.45
N ARG A 74 -4.43 2.89 -5.49
CA ARG A 74 -5.88 3.11 -5.46
C ARG A 74 -6.38 3.89 -6.67
N LEU A 75 -5.76 5.04 -6.99
CA LEU A 75 -6.15 5.80 -8.18
C LEU A 75 -5.92 5.03 -9.48
N ASN A 76 -4.88 4.21 -9.57
CA ASN A 76 -4.64 3.41 -10.77
C ASN A 76 -5.68 2.29 -10.96
N VAL A 77 -6.19 1.68 -9.88
CA VAL A 77 -7.23 0.63 -9.98
C VAL A 77 -8.66 1.15 -10.09
N ALA A 78 -8.94 2.33 -9.52
CA ALA A 78 -10.25 2.96 -9.59
C ALA A 78 -10.59 3.41 -11.02
N ASP A 79 -11.89 3.36 -11.34
CA ASP A 79 -12.47 3.86 -12.60
C ASP A 79 -13.09 5.25 -12.42
N LYS A 80 -13.53 5.57 -11.19
CA LYS A 80 -14.14 6.84 -10.82
C LYS A 80 -13.91 7.17 -9.34
N ILE A 81 -14.08 8.45 -8.98
CA ILE A 81 -14.18 8.88 -7.59
C ILE A 81 -15.60 9.41 -7.34
N GLY A 82 -16.20 9.03 -6.22
CA GLY A 82 -17.59 9.36 -5.89
C GLY A 82 -17.83 10.81 -5.46
N THR A 83 -16.77 11.57 -5.14
CA THR A 83 -16.86 12.97 -4.71
C THR A 83 -16.46 13.92 -5.84
N PRO A 84 -17.20 15.04 -6.03
CA PRO A 84 -17.10 15.83 -7.26
C PRO A 84 -15.73 16.48 -7.47
N LEU A 85 -15.16 17.15 -6.47
CA LEU A 85 -13.88 17.87 -6.63
C LEU A 85 -12.72 16.90 -6.84
N ALA A 86 -12.66 15.83 -6.05
CA ALA A 86 -11.64 14.81 -6.23
C ALA A 86 -11.78 14.08 -7.57
N ASN A 87 -13.00 13.88 -8.09
CA ASN A 87 -13.23 13.24 -9.38
C ASN A 87 -12.79 14.12 -10.57
N GLU A 88 -12.93 15.44 -10.48
CA GLU A 88 -12.38 16.33 -11.51
C GLU A 88 -10.85 16.25 -11.56
N GLU A 89 -10.18 16.31 -10.40
CA GLU A 89 -8.72 16.14 -10.34
C GLU A 89 -8.27 14.74 -10.76
N PHE A 90 -9.05 13.71 -10.45
CA PHE A 90 -8.79 12.34 -10.88
C PHE A 90 -8.77 12.19 -12.41
N LYS A 91 -9.69 12.86 -13.11
CA LYS A 91 -9.71 12.87 -14.58
C LYS A 91 -8.42 13.49 -15.14
N LEU A 92 -7.97 14.61 -14.57
CA LEU A 92 -6.70 15.25 -14.95
C LEU A 92 -5.50 14.33 -14.66
N PHE A 93 -5.49 13.68 -13.50
CA PHE A 93 -4.48 12.71 -13.14
C PHE A 93 -4.39 11.56 -14.14
N LYS A 94 -5.53 10.98 -14.56
CA LYS A 94 -5.55 9.90 -15.57
C LYS A 94 -5.01 10.35 -16.92
N GLN A 95 -5.21 11.62 -17.30
CA GLN A 95 -4.70 12.17 -18.57
C GLN A 95 -3.16 12.22 -18.62
N ILE A 96 -2.46 12.26 -17.48
CA ILE A 96 -0.98 12.26 -17.42
C ILE A 96 -0.37 11.10 -18.21
N ASN A 97 -1.02 9.95 -18.22
CA ASN A 97 -0.59 8.78 -19.01
C ASN A 97 -1.65 8.31 -20.01
N GLY A 98 -2.44 9.24 -20.57
CA GLY A 98 -3.43 8.93 -21.62
C GLY A 98 -4.49 7.92 -21.17
N GLY A 99 -4.88 7.93 -19.90
CA GLY A 99 -5.84 7.00 -19.31
C GLY A 99 -5.24 5.70 -18.76
N LYS A 100 -3.98 5.38 -19.11
CA LYS A 100 -3.25 4.25 -18.52
C LYS A 100 -2.81 4.54 -17.08
N PRO A 101 -2.38 3.51 -16.32
CA PRO A 101 -1.85 3.72 -14.97
C PRO A 101 -0.70 4.72 -14.95
N VAL A 102 -0.72 5.67 -14.01
CA VAL A 102 0.38 6.62 -13.80
C VAL A 102 1.45 5.95 -12.94
N GLU A 103 2.68 5.84 -13.44
CA GLU A 103 3.68 4.95 -12.84
C GLU A 103 4.73 5.63 -11.95
N GLY A 104 5.06 6.90 -12.20
CA GLY A 104 6.20 7.55 -11.54
C GLY A 104 6.04 7.67 -10.02
N SER A 105 7.07 7.33 -9.24
CA SER A 105 6.98 7.33 -7.76
C SER A 105 6.62 8.69 -7.16
N LEU A 106 7.05 9.80 -7.76
CA LEU A 106 6.68 11.15 -7.31
C LEU A 106 5.16 11.42 -7.40
N PHE A 107 4.44 10.73 -8.29
CA PHE A 107 2.99 10.89 -8.41
C PHE A 107 2.22 10.32 -7.22
N TYR A 108 2.86 9.56 -6.32
CA TYR A 108 2.26 9.26 -5.02
C TYR A 108 1.91 10.54 -4.25
N HIS A 109 2.71 11.61 -4.36
CA HIS A 109 2.40 12.87 -3.70
C HIS A 109 1.16 13.54 -4.29
N TYR A 110 1.03 13.58 -5.62
CA TYR A 110 -0.16 14.14 -6.25
C TYR A 110 -1.41 13.29 -5.96
N ALA A 111 -1.30 11.96 -6.08
CA ALA A 111 -2.39 11.05 -5.74
C ALA A 111 -2.85 11.22 -4.28
N ARG A 112 -1.91 11.45 -3.34
CA ARG A 112 -2.23 11.72 -1.93
C ARG A 112 -3.00 13.02 -1.73
N LEU A 113 -2.74 14.05 -2.55
CA LEU A 113 -3.51 15.30 -2.50
C LEU A 113 -4.94 15.10 -3.04
N ILE A 114 -5.11 14.32 -4.11
CA ILE A 114 -6.45 13.96 -4.61
C ILE A 114 -7.24 13.21 -3.56
N GLU A 115 -6.59 12.26 -2.87
CA GLU A 115 -7.23 11.51 -1.78
C GLU A 115 -7.53 12.35 -0.55
N LEU A 116 -6.72 13.37 -0.27
CA LEU A 116 -7.02 14.35 0.79
C LEU A 116 -8.31 15.12 0.46
N VAL A 117 -8.47 15.57 -0.79
CA VAL A 117 -9.71 16.22 -1.23
C VAL A 117 -10.90 15.26 -1.11
N TYR A 118 -10.74 14.02 -1.59
CA TYR A 118 -11.77 12.97 -1.43
C TYR A 118 -12.17 12.76 0.03
N ALA A 119 -11.18 12.65 0.94
CA ALA A 119 -11.44 12.44 2.36
C ALA A 119 -12.19 13.63 2.98
N LEU A 120 -11.83 14.86 2.64
CA LEU A 120 -12.52 16.07 3.11
C LEU A 120 -13.97 16.12 2.61
N GLU A 121 -14.21 15.80 1.33
CA GLU A 121 -15.56 15.73 0.78
C GLU A 121 -16.39 14.62 1.43
N ARG A 122 -15.79 13.43 1.66
CA ARG A 122 -16.44 12.32 2.35
C ARG A 122 -16.78 12.66 3.81
N ILE A 123 -15.90 13.38 4.51
CA ILE A 123 -16.21 13.87 5.88
C ILE A 123 -17.45 14.75 5.84
N GLY A 124 -17.54 15.70 4.90
CA GLY A 124 -18.73 16.53 4.74
C GLY A 124 -20.00 15.70 4.49
N GLN A 125 -19.94 14.77 3.54
CA GLN A 125 -21.07 13.87 3.22
C GLN A 125 -21.52 13.01 4.41
N LEU A 126 -20.56 12.50 5.21
CA LEU A 126 -20.88 11.70 6.40
C LEU A 126 -21.45 12.54 7.54
N LEU A 127 -21.02 13.80 7.69
CA LEU A 127 -21.58 14.71 8.70
C LEU A 127 -23.01 15.17 8.35
N ASP A 128 -23.34 15.21 7.07
CA ASP A 128 -24.70 15.52 6.57
C ASP A 128 -25.65 14.31 6.63
N ASP A 129 -25.13 13.10 6.86
CA ASP A 129 -25.95 11.89 6.99
C ASP A 129 -26.69 11.90 8.35
N PRO A 130 -28.04 11.86 8.38
CA PRO A 130 -28.79 11.89 9.63
C PRO A 130 -28.44 10.73 10.57
N ASP A 131 -28.01 9.59 10.03
CA ASP A 131 -27.66 8.42 10.82
C ASP A 131 -26.35 8.60 11.61
N ILE A 132 -25.51 9.60 11.29
CA ILE A 132 -24.24 9.85 11.99
C ILE A 132 -24.43 10.17 13.48
N THR A 133 -25.62 10.64 13.87
CA THR A 133 -26.01 10.92 15.27
C THR A 133 -27.03 9.91 15.82
N SER A 134 -27.32 8.85 15.07
CA SER A 134 -28.22 7.79 15.51
C SER A 134 -27.71 7.15 16.80
N ASN A 135 -28.64 6.72 17.66
CA ASN A 135 -28.33 5.91 18.83
C ASN A 135 -28.31 4.40 18.52
N ASP A 136 -28.71 4.01 17.31
CA ASP A 136 -28.63 2.62 16.83
C ASP A 136 -27.22 2.30 16.32
N ILE A 137 -26.28 2.18 17.26
CA ILE A 137 -24.84 2.07 16.98
C ILE A 137 -24.27 0.67 17.20
N ARG A 138 -25.10 -0.29 17.66
CA ARG A 138 -24.61 -1.60 18.08
C ARG A 138 -25.64 -2.70 17.87
N ILE A 139 -25.27 -3.64 17.01
CA ILE A 139 -25.95 -4.92 16.88
C ILE A 139 -25.33 -5.88 17.90
N TYR A 140 -26.16 -6.49 18.75
CA TYR A 140 -25.76 -7.63 19.57
C TYR A 140 -26.09 -8.89 18.78
N PRO A 141 -25.09 -9.60 18.24
CA PRO A 141 -25.38 -10.87 17.59
C PRO A 141 -25.96 -11.82 18.65
N ALA A 142 -26.91 -12.65 18.25
CA ALA A 142 -27.28 -13.82 19.03
C ALA A 142 -26.10 -14.82 18.94
N ILE A 143 -25.00 -14.54 19.64
CA ILE A 143 -23.79 -15.36 19.62
C ILE A 143 -24.12 -16.66 20.34
N THR A 144 -24.60 -17.63 19.57
CA THR A 144 -24.72 -19.02 20.03
C THR A 144 -23.41 -19.76 19.81
N ASN A 145 -22.57 -19.31 18.86
CA ASN A 145 -21.24 -19.84 18.58
C ASN A 145 -20.27 -18.70 18.19
N VAL A 146 -19.03 -18.75 18.69
CA VAL A 146 -17.96 -17.84 18.29
C VAL A 146 -17.43 -18.25 16.91
N PRO A 147 -17.33 -17.33 15.92
CA PRO A 147 -16.79 -17.67 14.60
C PRO A 147 -15.29 -17.97 14.68
N GLY A 148 -14.88 -19.11 14.10
CA GLY A 148 -13.48 -19.56 14.15
C GLY A 148 -12.48 -18.69 13.37
N GLN A 149 -12.95 -17.79 12.49
CA GLN A 149 -12.10 -16.85 11.76
C GLN A 149 -12.84 -15.54 11.46
N GLY A 150 -12.13 -14.41 11.52
CA GLY A 150 -12.59 -13.10 11.08
C GLY A 150 -11.52 -12.37 10.29
N VAL A 151 -11.88 -11.86 9.12
CA VAL A 151 -11.00 -11.07 8.25
C VAL A 151 -11.56 -9.65 8.16
N GLY A 152 -10.75 -8.66 8.52
CA GLY A 152 -11.02 -7.24 8.33
C GLY A 152 -9.99 -6.63 7.38
N VAL A 153 -10.46 -5.90 6.38
CA VAL A 153 -9.60 -5.18 5.44
C VAL A 153 -10.11 -3.77 5.27
N ILE A 154 -9.18 -2.82 5.26
CA ILE A 154 -9.44 -1.42 5.00
C ILE A 154 -8.29 -0.83 4.17
N GLU A 155 -8.52 0.28 3.48
CA GLU A 155 -7.41 1.08 2.95
C GLU A 155 -6.90 2.02 4.04
N ALA A 156 -5.80 1.62 4.68
CA ALA A 156 -5.01 2.59 5.42
C ALA A 156 -4.44 3.65 4.45
N PRO A 157 -4.06 4.85 4.95
CA PRO A 157 -3.53 5.91 4.08
C PRO A 157 -2.36 5.45 3.19
N ARG A 158 -1.57 4.48 3.68
CA ARG A 158 -0.36 3.94 3.04
C ARG A 158 -0.61 2.69 2.17
N GLY A 159 -1.85 2.23 2.08
CA GLY A 159 -2.28 1.09 1.27
C GLY A 159 -3.14 0.09 2.02
N THR A 160 -3.54 -0.97 1.32
CA THR A 160 -4.44 -2.02 1.82
C THR A 160 -3.87 -2.67 3.08
N LEU A 161 -4.68 -2.71 4.13
CA LEU A 161 -4.36 -3.24 5.45
C LEU A 161 -5.21 -4.48 5.71
N PHE A 162 -4.57 -5.63 5.92
CA PHE A 162 -5.23 -6.90 6.16
C PHE A 162 -5.06 -7.31 7.63
N HIS A 163 -6.17 -7.61 8.29
CA HIS A 163 -6.21 -8.22 9.61
C HIS A 163 -6.99 -9.53 9.53
N ASP A 164 -6.35 -10.65 9.83
CA ASP A 164 -6.96 -11.98 9.80
C ASP A 164 -6.68 -12.69 11.12
N TYR A 165 -7.75 -12.96 11.86
CA TYR A 165 -7.70 -13.58 13.19
C TYR A 165 -8.46 -14.90 13.18
N SER A 166 -7.94 -15.90 13.86
CA SER A 166 -8.66 -17.14 14.16
C SER A 166 -8.83 -17.30 15.65
N THR A 167 -9.94 -17.90 16.05
CA THR A 167 -10.27 -18.14 17.46
C THR A 167 -10.66 -19.59 17.72
N ASP A 168 -10.53 -20.02 18.98
CA ASP A 168 -11.13 -21.27 19.47
C ASP A 168 -12.64 -21.09 19.80
N GLU A 169 -13.30 -22.13 20.29
CA GLU A 169 -14.70 -22.09 20.69
C GLU A 169 -15.01 -21.08 21.83
N ASN A 170 -13.99 -20.67 22.58
CA ASN A 170 -14.10 -19.70 23.67
C ASN A 170 -13.79 -18.26 23.21
N GLY A 171 -13.43 -18.06 21.93
CA GLY A 171 -13.03 -16.77 21.39
C GLY A 171 -11.59 -16.35 21.71
N GLN A 172 -10.74 -17.27 22.15
CA GLN A 172 -9.31 -16.99 22.34
C GLN A 172 -8.57 -17.05 21.01
N LEU A 173 -7.67 -16.08 20.76
CA LEU A 173 -6.89 -16.02 19.52
C LEU A 173 -5.97 -17.24 19.37
N THR A 174 -6.11 -17.97 18.27
CA THR A 174 -5.28 -19.14 17.91
C THR A 174 -4.33 -18.86 16.75
N ARG A 175 -4.67 -17.89 15.88
CA ARG A 175 -3.84 -17.42 14.78
C ARG A 175 -4.07 -15.94 14.53
N THR A 176 -3.00 -15.23 14.19
CA THR A 176 -3.06 -13.86 13.68
C THR A 176 -2.19 -13.76 12.44
N ASN A 177 -2.73 -13.18 11.37
CA ASN A 177 -1.98 -12.82 10.18
C ASN A 177 -2.26 -11.36 9.81
N LEU A 178 -1.20 -10.56 9.68
CA LEU A 178 -1.28 -9.14 9.37
C LEU A 178 -0.44 -8.86 8.13
N ILE A 179 -1.06 -8.32 7.08
CA ILE A 179 -0.34 -7.75 5.94
C ILE A 179 -0.57 -6.25 5.97
N VAL A 180 0.42 -5.52 6.45
CA VAL A 180 0.26 -4.10 6.78
C VAL A 180 0.63 -3.23 5.59
N ALA A 181 -0.30 -2.38 5.15
CA ALA A 181 -0.16 -1.29 4.19
C ALA A 181 1.23 -1.13 3.52
N THR A 182 2.18 -0.48 4.20
CA THR A 182 3.54 -0.20 3.68
C THR A 182 4.32 -1.44 3.24
N GLY A 183 4.12 -2.59 3.90
CA GLY A 183 4.77 -3.85 3.53
C GLY A 183 4.49 -4.28 2.09
N ASN A 184 3.27 -4.03 1.61
CA ASN A 184 2.91 -4.29 0.21
C ASN A 184 3.76 -3.50 -0.81
N ASN A 185 4.29 -2.33 -0.42
CA ASN A 185 5.14 -1.49 -1.27
C ASN A 185 6.64 -1.79 -1.12
N ASN A 186 7.04 -2.78 -0.32
CA ASN A 186 8.45 -3.02 0.00
C ASN A 186 9.30 -3.29 -1.26
N TRP A 187 8.79 -4.09 -2.20
CA TRP A 187 9.49 -4.32 -3.47
C TRP A 187 9.62 -3.05 -4.31
N ALA A 188 8.57 -2.21 -4.32
CA ALA A 188 8.58 -0.95 -5.05
C ALA A 188 9.59 0.03 -4.45
N MET A 189 9.66 0.11 -3.12
CA MET A 189 10.64 0.93 -2.40
C MET A 189 12.07 0.46 -2.67
N HIS A 190 12.34 -0.84 -2.55
CA HIS A 190 13.64 -1.44 -2.89
C HIS A 190 14.06 -1.14 -4.34
N THR A 191 13.13 -1.32 -5.28
CA THR A 191 13.39 -1.05 -6.70
C THR A 191 13.66 0.42 -6.95
N ALA A 192 12.85 1.32 -6.39
CA ALA A 192 12.97 2.75 -6.58
C ALA A 192 14.29 3.30 -5.99
N SER A 193 14.65 2.89 -4.77
CA SER A 193 15.91 3.31 -4.15
C SER A 193 17.12 2.81 -4.93
N GLY A 194 17.10 1.57 -5.42
CA GLY A 194 18.16 1.02 -6.26
C GLY A 194 18.31 1.75 -7.61
N LEU A 195 17.19 2.13 -8.25
CA LEU A 195 17.22 2.90 -9.50
C LEU A 195 17.77 4.32 -9.27
N VAL A 196 17.35 4.98 -8.19
CA VAL A 196 17.84 6.32 -7.84
C VAL A 196 19.31 6.28 -7.44
N ALA A 197 19.74 5.27 -6.69
CA ALA A 197 21.15 5.09 -6.35
C ALA A 197 22.00 4.95 -7.63
N LYS A 198 21.60 4.09 -8.58
CA LYS A 198 22.30 3.93 -9.86
C LYS A 198 22.38 5.21 -10.69
N ALA A 199 21.35 6.06 -10.61
CA ALA A 199 21.27 7.29 -11.40
C ALA A 199 22.03 8.47 -10.77
N PHE A 200 22.16 8.52 -9.44
CA PHE A 200 22.60 9.73 -8.75
C PHE A 200 23.76 9.54 -7.77
N VAL A 201 24.13 8.32 -7.40
CA VAL A 201 25.25 8.06 -6.49
C VAL A 201 26.52 7.86 -7.31
N ASP A 202 27.51 8.75 -7.11
CA ASP A 202 28.86 8.54 -7.62
C ASP A 202 29.62 7.62 -6.66
N GLY A 203 29.93 6.41 -7.12
CA GLY A 203 30.69 5.43 -6.37
C GLY A 203 32.14 5.82 -6.08
N ASN A 204 32.65 6.94 -6.61
CA ASN A 204 33.98 7.44 -6.25
C ASN A 204 33.95 8.52 -5.16
N LYS A 205 32.77 9.13 -4.91
CA LYS A 205 32.63 10.24 -3.97
C LYS A 205 31.20 10.34 -3.46
N LEU A 206 30.95 9.75 -2.29
CA LEU A 206 29.68 9.88 -1.61
C LEU A 206 29.47 11.32 -1.10
N THR A 207 28.27 11.86 -1.28
CA THR A 207 27.87 13.17 -0.76
C THR A 207 26.47 13.11 -0.16
N GLU A 208 26.19 13.94 0.84
CA GLU A 208 24.89 13.98 1.54
C GLU A 208 23.71 14.18 0.57
N GLY A 209 23.87 15.06 -0.42
CA GLY A 209 22.82 15.31 -1.41
C GLY A 209 22.44 14.09 -2.25
N MET A 210 23.35 13.12 -2.43
CA MET A 210 23.06 11.85 -3.10
C MET A 210 22.23 10.93 -2.19
N LEU A 211 22.56 10.89 -0.89
CA LEU A 211 21.82 10.10 0.12
C LEU A 211 20.37 10.59 0.19
N ASN A 212 20.18 11.90 0.26
CA ASN A 212 18.84 12.50 0.33
C ASN A 212 17.99 12.17 -0.91
N ARG A 213 18.59 11.99 -2.10
CA ARG A 213 17.86 11.54 -3.29
C ARG A 213 17.37 10.10 -3.13
N VAL A 214 18.23 9.21 -2.66
CA VAL A 214 17.86 7.80 -2.39
C VAL A 214 16.74 7.74 -1.35
N GLU A 215 16.83 8.54 -0.29
CA GLU A 215 15.76 8.66 0.71
C GLU A 215 14.48 9.26 0.12
N ALA A 216 14.57 10.27 -0.76
CA ALA A 216 13.40 10.86 -1.40
C ALA A 216 12.59 9.83 -2.20
N ALA A 217 13.26 8.83 -2.82
CA ALA A 217 12.60 7.72 -3.49
C ALA A 217 11.73 6.90 -2.53
N ILE A 218 12.24 6.65 -1.32
CA ILE A 218 11.52 5.94 -0.25
C ILE A 218 10.36 6.80 0.27
N ARG A 219 10.59 8.10 0.52
CA ARG A 219 9.58 9.04 1.05
C ARG A 219 8.36 9.21 0.14
N CYS A 220 8.49 8.98 -1.17
CA CYS A 220 7.36 8.97 -2.11
C CYS A 220 6.22 8.05 -1.61
N TYR A 221 6.58 6.89 -1.08
CA TYR A 221 5.63 5.86 -0.63
C TYR A 221 5.07 6.11 0.77
N ASP A 222 5.51 7.17 1.48
CA ASP A 222 5.15 7.46 2.88
C ASP A 222 5.22 6.21 3.77
N PRO A 223 6.39 5.57 3.91
CA PRO A 223 6.47 4.31 4.63
C PRO A 223 6.28 4.49 6.14
N CYS A 224 5.38 3.72 6.73
CA CYS A 224 5.36 3.50 8.17
C CYS A 224 6.10 2.20 8.48
N LEU A 225 7.42 2.25 8.63
CA LEU A 225 8.24 1.05 8.87
C LEU A 225 7.92 0.36 10.20
N SER A 226 7.56 1.14 11.23
CA SER A 226 7.10 0.62 12.52
C SER A 226 5.80 -0.17 12.38
N CYS A 227 4.88 0.30 11.52
CA CYS A 227 3.67 -0.43 11.18
C CYS A 227 3.99 -1.70 10.39
N ALA A 228 4.92 -1.61 9.42
CA ALA A 228 5.20 -2.66 8.45
C ALA A 228 5.94 -3.88 9.05
N THR A 229 6.77 -3.65 10.06
CA THR A 229 7.56 -4.70 10.74
C THR A 229 7.04 -5.04 12.12
N HIS A 230 6.04 -4.30 12.61
CA HIS A 230 5.56 -4.34 14.00
C HIS A 230 6.69 -4.14 15.05
N ALA A 231 7.80 -3.51 14.66
CA ALA A 231 8.95 -3.25 15.51
C ALA A 231 9.08 -1.75 15.82
N MET A 232 9.50 -1.41 17.04
CA MET A 232 9.94 -0.04 17.36
C MET A 232 11.31 0.20 16.72
N GLY A 233 11.46 1.26 15.93
CA GLY A 233 12.76 1.58 15.31
C GLY A 233 12.90 3.04 14.90
N GLN A 234 14.12 3.56 15.03
CA GLN A 234 14.59 4.71 14.25
C GLN A 234 14.77 4.26 12.78
N MET A 235 14.81 5.19 11.82
CA MET A 235 15.25 4.91 10.45
C MET A 235 16.74 5.25 10.31
N PRO A 236 17.68 4.39 10.77
CA PRO A 236 19.07 4.63 10.46
C PRO A 236 19.29 4.36 8.96
N LEU A 237 19.81 5.34 8.23
CA LEU A 237 20.23 5.13 6.85
C LEU A 237 21.73 4.92 6.83
N GLU A 238 22.15 3.75 6.36
CA GLU A 238 23.54 3.45 6.10
C GLU A 238 23.75 3.18 4.62
N ILE A 239 24.70 3.90 4.02
CA ILE A 239 25.20 3.61 2.68
C ILE A 239 26.65 3.18 2.81
N THR A 240 26.90 1.94 2.39
CA THR A 240 28.24 1.36 2.33
C THR A 240 28.63 1.20 0.87
N LEU A 241 29.74 1.82 0.49
CA LEU A 241 30.37 1.61 -0.82
C LEU A 241 31.31 0.42 -0.71
N MET A 242 31.07 -0.60 -1.52
CA MET A 242 31.91 -1.81 -1.57
C MET A 242 32.60 -1.94 -2.92
N ALA A 243 33.88 -2.27 -2.90
CA ALA A 243 34.63 -2.72 -4.06
C ALA A 243 34.13 -4.08 -4.54
N ALA A 244 34.50 -4.46 -5.77
CA ALA A 244 34.10 -5.72 -6.38
C ALA A 244 34.60 -6.97 -5.62
N ASP A 245 35.67 -6.83 -4.84
CA ASP A 245 36.23 -7.88 -3.98
C ASP A 245 35.58 -7.94 -2.58
N GLY A 246 34.58 -7.09 -2.33
CA GLY A 246 33.88 -6.98 -1.04
C GLY A 246 34.54 -6.02 -0.04
N THR A 247 35.65 -5.37 -0.39
CA THR A 247 36.29 -4.36 0.48
C THR A 247 35.39 -3.15 0.64
N VAL A 248 35.17 -2.71 1.88
CA VAL A 248 34.44 -1.46 2.16
C VAL A 248 35.35 -0.27 1.83
N LEU A 249 34.97 0.53 0.84
CA LEU A 249 35.72 1.71 0.39
C LEU A 249 35.29 2.97 1.13
N ASP A 250 34.00 3.10 1.44
CA ASP A 250 33.43 4.24 2.15
C ASP A 250 32.14 3.82 2.88
N ARG A 251 31.79 4.52 3.96
CA ARG A 251 30.58 4.27 4.76
C ARG A 251 30.08 5.57 5.36
N ILE A 252 28.81 5.88 5.11
CA ILE A 252 28.10 6.98 5.77
C ILE A 252 26.84 6.42 6.44
N SER A 253 26.61 6.81 7.69
CA SER A 253 25.42 6.46 8.48
C SER A 253 24.77 7.70 9.09
N ARG A 254 23.45 7.70 9.21
CA ARG A 254 22.65 8.70 9.94
C ARG A 254 21.60 8.02 10.79
#